data_AF-A0A7L1N4I9-F1
#
_entry.id   AF-A0A7L1N4I9-F1
#
_cell.length_a   1.000
_cell.length_b   1.000
_cell.length_c   1.000
_cell.angle_alpha   90.00
_cell.angle_beta   90.00
_cell.angle_gamma   90.00
#
_symmetry.space_group_name_H-M   'P 1'
#
loop_
_entity.id
_entity.type
_entity.pdbx_description
1 polymer ?
#
loop_
_entity_poly.entity_id
_entity_poly.type
_entity_poly.pdbx_seq_one_letter_code
_entity_poly.pdbx_strand_id
1 'polypeptide(L)'
;YAQTIGIDPEKEPELLWLAREGIAAQLPAGWMACQDKDGDIYFFNFTDGQSSWEHPCDDQYRQLVIQEREKLLAQEALKKEQEKQGKKEKQ
;
A
#
# COMPACT_ATOMS: atom_id res chain seq x y z
N TYR A 1 0.62 -9.55 -4.97
CA TYR A 1 0.12 -8.35 -4.27
C TYR A 1 1.16 -7.25 -4.13
N ALA A 2 2.33 -7.46 -3.49
CA ALA A 2 3.35 -6.39 -3.39
C ALA A 2 3.68 -5.75 -4.75
N GLN A 3 3.98 -6.57 -5.76
CA GLN A 3 4.19 -6.11 -7.14
C GLN A 3 2.93 -5.49 -7.77
N THR A 4 1.73 -5.96 -7.39
CA THR A 4 0.44 -5.43 -7.85
C THR A 4 0.29 -3.96 -7.48
N ILE A 5 0.70 -3.59 -6.26
CA ILE A 5 0.66 -2.21 -5.77
C ILE A 5 1.97 -1.43 -6.02
N GLY A 6 2.90 -2.01 -6.78
CA GLY A 6 4.15 -1.35 -7.19
C GLY A 6 5.28 -1.33 -6.14
N ILE A 7 5.24 -2.25 -5.17
CA ILE A 7 6.31 -2.45 -4.17
C ILE A 7 7.30 -3.50 -4.66
N ASP A 8 8.58 -3.14 -4.63
CA ASP A 8 9.69 -4.06 -4.86
C ASP A 8 10.10 -4.73 -3.52
N PRO A 9 9.85 -6.03 -3.29
CA PRO A 9 10.16 -6.70 -2.03
C PRO A 9 11.65 -6.70 -1.68
N GLU A 10 12.53 -6.66 -2.69
CA GLU A 10 13.99 -6.65 -2.49
C GLU A 10 14.54 -5.26 -2.20
N LYS A 11 13.93 -4.22 -2.79
CA LYS A 11 14.41 -2.83 -2.61
C LYS A 11 13.75 -2.15 -1.41
N GLU A 12 12.51 -2.52 -1.11
CA GLU A 12 11.66 -1.81 -0.17
C GLU A 12 10.95 -2.79 0.78
N PRO A 13 11.72 -3.54 1.58
CA PRO A 13 11.14 -4.45 2.56
C PRO A 13 10.31 -3.71 3.60
N GLU A 14 10.61 -2.44 3.85
CA GLU A 14 9.86 -1.55 4.75
C GLU A 14 8.45 -1.22 4.25
N LEU A 15 8.14 -1.45 2.97
CA LEU A 15 6.79 -1.24 2.42
C LEU A 15 6.00 -2.54 2.36
N LEU A 16 6.63 -3.71 2.56
CA LEU A 16 5.95 -5.01 2.45
C LEU A 16 4.80 -5.20 3.44
N TRP A 17 4.78 -4.45 4.55
CA TRP A 17 3.64 -4.48 5.46
C TRP A 17 2.36 -3.95 4.79
N LEU A 18 2.44 -2.97 3.88
CA LEU A 18 1.30 -2.49 3.09
C LEU A 18 0.75 -3.61 2.19
N ALA A 19 1.65 -4.38 1.57
CA ALA A 19 1.23 -5.50 0.74
C ALA A 19 0.56 -6.61 1.57
N ARG A 20 1.11 -6.92 2.75
CA ARG A 20 0.53 -7.91 3.66
C ARG A 20 -0.83 -7.45 4.16
N GLU A 21 -0.94 -6.18 4.51
CA GLU A 21 -2.18 -5.58 4.98
C GLU A 21 -3.23 -5.54 3.87
N GLY A 22 -2.86 -5.21 2.63
CA GLY A 22 -3.81 -5.21 1.51
C GLY A 22 -4.31 -6.58 1.08
N ILE A 23 -3.51 -7.64 1.23
CA ILE A 23 -4.00 -9.02 1.08
C ILE A 23 -4.96 -9.38 2.22
N ALA A 24 -4.65 -8.94 3.45
CA ALA A 24 -5.45 -9.22 4.64
C ALA A 24 -6.64 -8.24 4.79
N ALA A 25 -6.70 -7.21 3.95
CA ALA A 25 -7.71 -6.18 4.01
C ALA A 25 -9.06 -6.84 3.73
N GLN A 26 -9.98 -6.63 4.64
CA GLN A 26 -11.35 -7.05 4.41
C GLN A 26 -11.91 -6.22 3.26
N LEU A 27 -12.62 -6.89 2.36
CA LEU A 27 -13.32 -6.21 1.28
C LEU A 27 -14.21 -5.09 1.86
N PRO A 28 -14.22 -3.90 1.25
CA PRO A 28 -15.07 -2.80 1.72
C PRO A 28 -16.54 -3.23 1.72
N ALA A 29 -17.35 -2.59 2.55
CA ALA A 29 -18.78 -2.90 2.65
C ALA A 29 -19.45 -2.88 1.26
N GLY A 30 -20.04 -4.00 0.87
CA GLY A 30 -20.68 -4.18 -0.44
C GLY A 30 -19.84 -4.95 -1.46
N TRP A 31 -18.53 -5.12 -1.26
CA TRP A 31 -17.71 -5.95 -2.13
C TRP A 31 -17.71 -7.42 -1.67
N MET A 32 -17.85 -8.34 -2.63
CA MET A 32 -17.82 -9.78 -2.40
C MET A 32 -16.97 -10.46 -3.46
N ALA A 33 -16.17 -11.44 -3.05
CA ALA A 33 -15.50 -12.34 -3.98
C ALA A 33 -16.52 -13.34 -4.52
N CYS A 34 -16.75 -13.31 -5.82
CA CYS A 34 -17.58 -14.25 -6.55
C CYS A 34 -16.70 -15.08 -7.48
N GLN A 35 -17.06 -16.33 -7.69
CA GLN A 35 -16.40 -17.19 -8.67
C GLN A 35 -17.26 -17.22 -9.93
N ASP A 36 -16.64 -17.04 -11.10
CA ASP A 36 -17.33 -17.22 -12.38
C ASP A 36 -17.34 -18.71 -12.80
N LYS A 37 -18.04 -19.00 -13.89
CA LYS A 37 -18.24 -20.33 -14.48
C LYS A 37 -16.92 -21.04 -14.80
N ASP A 38 -15.90 -20.28 -15.17
CA ASP A 38 -14.56 -20.76 -15.51
C ASP A 38 -13.70 -21.05 -14.27
N GLY A 39 -14.19 -20.70 -13.07
CA GLY A 39 -13.48 -20.88 -11.81
C GLY A 39 -12.65 -19.66 -11.37
N ASP A 40 -12.62 -18.60 -12.17
CA ASP A 40 -11.94 -17.36 -11.85
C ASP A 40 -12.66 -16.56 -10.77
N ILE A 41 -11.90 -16.00 -9.83
CA ILE A 41 -12.44 -15.15 -8.76
C ILE A 41 -12.45 -13.70 -9.24
N TYR A 42 -13.62 -13.06 -9.16
CA TYR A 42 -13.80 -11.63 -9.39
C TYR A 42 -14.47 -10.99 -8.18
N PHE A 43 -14.28 -9.69 -8.01
CA PHE A 43 -14.88 -8.91 -6.94
C PHE A 43 -16.10 -8.17 -7.47
N PHE A 44 -17.26 -8.39 -6.87
CA PHE A 44 -18.50 -7.70 -7.21
C PHE A 44 -18.93 -6.77 -6.09
N ASN A 45 -19.17 -5.51 -6.43
CA ASN A 45 -19.70 -4.48 -5.56
C ASN A 45 -21.22 -4.44 -5.65
N PHE A 46 -21.91 -4.96 -4.64
CA PHE A 46 -23.36 -4.91 -4.51
C PHE A 46 -23.93 -3.52 -4.21
N THR A 47 -23.10 -2.58 -3.77
CA THR A 47 -23.54 -1.21 -3.46
C THR A 47 -23.81 -0.39 -4.72
N ASP A 48 -22.93 -0.50 -5.72
CA ASP A 48 -23.04 0.26 -6.99
C ASP A 48 -23.29 -0.65 -8.21
N GLY A 49 -23.16 -1.96 -8.06
CA GLY A 49 -23.28 -2.94 -9.15
C GLY A 49 -22.02 -3.10 -10.01
N GLN A 50 -20.87 -2.61 -9.54
CA GLN A 50 -19.60 -2.70 -10.27
C GLN A 50 -18.92 -4.06 -10.08
N SER A 51 -18.36 -4.62 -11.14
CA SER A 51 -17.48 -5.80 -11.08
C SER A 51 -16.04 -5.39 -11.37
N SER A 52 -15.09 -5.92 -10.60
CA SER A 52 -13.66 -5.71 -10.82
C SER A 52 -12.91 -7.03 -10.68
N TRP A 53 -11.91 -7.22 -11.54
CA TRP A 53 -10.94 -8.32 -11.41
C TRP A 53 -9.81 -7.97 -10.44
N GLU A 54 -9.67 -6.68 -10.12
CA GLU A 54 -8.71 -6.14 -9.16
C GLU A 54 -9.38 -5.88 -7.81
N HIS A 55 -8.63 -6.02 -6.73
CA HIS A 55 -9.18 -5.84 -5.39
C HIS A 55 -9.39 -4.34 -5.14
N PRO A 56 -10.55 -3.91 -4.62
CA PRO A 56 -10.94 -2.50 -4.54
C PRO A 56 -10.01 -1.66 -3.65
N CYS A 57 -9.24 -2.29 -2.76
CA CYS A 57 -8.23 -1.58 -1.97
C CYS A 57 -6.89 -1.39 -2.69
N ASP A 58 -6.67 -2.02 -3.86
CA ASP A 58 -5.37 -1.98 -4.54
C ASP A 58 -4.96 -0.57 -4.91
N ASP A 59 -5.91 0.24 -5.39
CA ASP A 59 -5.67 1.64 -5.73
C ASP A 59 -5.25 2.46 -4.49
N GLN A 60 -5.93 2.23 -3.36
CA GLN A 60 -5.61 2.87 -2.09
C GLN A 60 -4.22 2.48 -1.59
N TYR A 61 -3.84 1.20 -1.71
CA TYR A 61 -2.52 0.74 -1.32
C TYR A 61 -1.42 1.27 -2.25
N ARG A 62 -1.67 1.40 -3.56
CA ARG A 62 -0.74 2.09 -4.48
C ARG A 62 -0.47 3.52 -4.03
N GLN A 63 -1.51 4.26 -3.62
CA GLN A 63 -1.32 5.62 -3.09
C GLN A 63 -0.55 5.64 -1.77
N LEU A 64 -0.85 4.72 -0.85
CA LEU A 64 -0.12 4.59 0.42
C LEU A 64 1.36 4.30 0.21
N VAL A 65 1.71 3.47 -0.78
CA VAL A 65 3.10 3.18 -1.14
C VAL A 65 3.85 4.43 -1.58
N ILE A 66 3.22 5.27 -2.41
CA ILE A 66 3.81 6.54 -2.85
C ILE A 66 4.02 7.46 -1.64
N GLN A 67 3.01 7.60 -0.78
CA GLN A 67 3.11 8.44 0.42
C GLN A 67 4.17 7.96 1.40
N GLU A 68 4.25 6.66 1.68
CA GLU A 68 5.23 6.14 2.65
C GLU A 68 6.66 6.25 2.09
N ARG A 69 6.86 6.08 0.77
CA ARG A 69 8.14 6.39 0.11
C ARG A 69 8.56 7.84 0.31
N GLU A 70 7.66 8.78 0.02
CA GLU A 70 7.93 10.21 0.17
C GLU A 70 8.21 10.57 1.63
N LYS A 71 7.46 9.98 2.56
CA LYS A 71 7.62 10.20 3.99
C LYS A 71 8.92 9.62 4.52
N LEU A 72 9.35 8.44 4.09
CA LEU A 72 10.66 7.86 4.45
C LEU A 72 11.80 8.77 3.99
N LEU A 73 11.74 9.25 2.74
CA LEU A 73 12.70 10.21 2.21
C LEU A 73 12.73 11.52 3.02
N ALA A 74 11.55 12.06 3.34
CA ALA A 74 11.44 13.29 4.13
C ALA A 74 11.93 13.10 5.58
N GLN A 75 11.61 11.96 6.20
CA GLN A 75 12.03 11.63 7.56
C GLN A 75 13.54 11.40 7.64
N GLU A 76 14.14 10.77 6.64
CA GLU A 76 15.59 10.61 6.54
C GLU A 76 16.30 11.97 6.38
N ALA A 77 15.74 12.87 5.56
CA ALA A 77 16.26 14.24 5.42
C ALA A 77 16.17 15.02 6.74
N LEU A 78 15.04 14.94 7.45
CA LEU A 78 14.85 15.62 8.73
C LEU A 78 15.80 15.08 9.82
N LYS A 79 16.01 13.76 9.89
CA LYS A 79 17.00 13.15 10.80
C LYS A 79 18.41 13.68 10.54
N LYS A 80 18.82 13.76 9.27
CA LYS A 80 20.14 14.29 8.89
C LYS A 80 20.31 15.77 9.26
N GLU A 81 19.24 16.55 9.24
CA GLU A 81 19.28 17.97 9.63
C GLU A 81 19.37 18.15 11.15
N GLN A 82 18.59 17.40 11.92
CA GLN A 82 18.63 17.42 13.39
C GLN A 82 20.00 16.98 13.94
N GLU A 83 20.63 15.98 13.33
CA GLU A 83 21.97 15.52 13.75
C GLU A 83 23.06 16.58 13.50
N LYS A 84 22.92 17.39 12.43
CA LYS A 84 23.83 18.51 12.14
C LYS A 84 23.65 19.67 13.12
N GLN A 85 22.42 19.96 13.56
CA GLN A 85 22.15 21.00 14.55
C GLN A 85 22.64 20.60 15.95
N GLY A 86 22.42 19.35 16.37
CA GLY A 86 22.89 18.85 17.67
C GLY A 86 24.42 18.81 17.82
N LYS A 87 25.19 18.76 16.72
CA LYS A 87 26.66 18.89 16.73
C LYS A 87 27.13 20.35 16.80
N LYS A 88 26.36 21.32 16.32
CA LYS A 88 26.71 22.75 16.38
C LYS A 88 26.47 23.37 17.76
N GLU A 89 25.54 22.83 18.54
CA GLU A 89 25.20 23.35 19.88
C GLU A 89 26.16 22.86 20.99
N LYS A 90 27.06 21.93 20.68
CA LYS A 90 28.05 21.35 21.63
C LYS A 90 29.47 21.88 21.44
N GLN A 91 29.68 22.91 20.61
CA GLN A 91 31.00 23.49 20.32
C GLN A 91 31.11 24.92 20.81
#